data_AF-A0A3D5G690-F1
#
_entry.id   AF-A0A3D5G690-F1
#
_cell.length_a   1.000
_cell.length_b   1.000
_cell.length_c   1.000
_cell.angle_alpha   90.00
_cell.angle_beta   90.00
_cell.angle_gamma   90.00
#
_symmetry.space_group_name_H-M   'P 1'
#
loop_
_entity.id
_entity.type
_entity.pdbx_description
1 polymer ?
#
loop_
_entity_poly.entity_id
_entity_poly.type
_entity_poly.pdbx_seq_one_letter_code
_entity_poly.pdbx_strand_id
1 'polypeptide(L)'
;MKINHGIGSIAFLFATPLVTGLSVGIAPSSAAIIAGSAAEVAIYNFSDRPTETGTSTNTYAQTIANKGAVISAANANAFFLSNCQQLLAANLSESTVQGDGSKYSGLAESQAAIIGDFSLDTKTTFSFTFQTVLHLFTSVDHPQSERASARGNISFLLIDTVSNILLDSFQLGGGLYSFKHPDLSFSYSNSFKPTTINFDFLAEGNTKESVVYTSGEYSRTFDSATNLRLVEVNNNIAEAEAEPEAVPEASTILGSAIFLGFLVKGKKLQNKLSEIKSKV
;
A
#
# COMPACT_ATOMS: atom_id res chain seq x y z
N MET A 1 -2.28 -40.51 -37.49
CA MET A 1 -3.22 -39.37 -37.55
C MET A 1 -2.66 -38.29 -36.62
N LYS A 2 -2.11 -37.22 -37.20
CA LYS A 2 -1.55 -36.06 -36.48
C LYS A 2 -2.72 -35.20 -36.01
N ILE A 3 -2.75 -34.82 -34.74
CA ILE A 3 -3.57 -33.70 -34.26
C ILE A 3 -2.67 -32.80 -33.44
N ASN A 4 -2.65 -31.54 -33.88
CA ASN A 4 -1.70 -30.49 -33.54
C ASN A 4 -1.83 -29.99 -32.10
N HIS A 5 -0.69 -29.61 -31.53
CA HIS A 5 -0.60 -28.70 -30.39
C HIS A 5 -1.18 -27.32 -30.80
N GLY A 6 -2.40 -27.04 -30.36
CA GLY A 6 -2.95 -25.69 -30.34
C GLY A 6 -2.37 -24.97 -29.12
N ILE A 7 -1.48 -24.01 -29.39
CA ILE A 7 -0.93 -23.06 -28.43
C ILE A 7 -2.10 -22.38 -27.72
N GLY A 8 -2.26 -22.64 -26.43
CA GLY A 8 -3.19 -21.91 -25.57
C GLY A 8 -2.70 -20.47 -25.47
N SER A 9 -3.36 -19.58 -26.20
CA SER A 9 -3.22 -18.14 -26.03
C SER A 9 -3.59 -17.79 -24.59
N ILE A 10 -2.58 -17.63 -23.73
CA ILE A 10 -2.74 -16.93 -22.45
C ILE A 10 -2.93 -15.45 -22.84
N ALA A 11 -4.20 -15.07 -23.02
CA ALA A 11 -4.60 -13.68 -23.05
C ALA A 11 -4.40 -13.12 -21.64
N PHE A 12 -3.19 -12.64 -21.35
CA PHE A 12 -2.94 -11.80 -20.17
C PHE A 12 -3.79 -10.54 -20.33
N LEU A 13 -4.74 -10.35 -19.40
CA LEU A 13 -5.46 -9.10 -19.26
C LEU A 13 -4.44 -7.97 -19.20
N PHE A 14 -4.58 -7.02 -20.12
CA PHE A 14 -3.94 -5.73 -20.00
C PHE A 14 -4.29 -5.15 -18.62
N ALA A 15 -3.28 -4.60 -17.97
CA ALA A 15 -3.38 -3.77 -16.77
C ALA A 15 -4.22 -2.52 -17.09
N THR A 16 -5.54 -2.67 -17.17
CA THR A 16 -6.40 -1.67 -16.58
C THR A 16 -6.31 -1.93 -15.08
N PRO A 17 -5.88 -0.98 -14.23
CA PRO A 17 -6.24 -1.07 -12.83
C PRO A 17 -7.75 -1.22 -12.84
N LEU A 18 -8.22 -2.42 -12.52
CA LEU A 18 -9.62 -2.61 -12.25
C LEU A 18 -9.75 -1.83 -10.95
N VAL A 19 -10.19 -0.57 -11.04
CA VAL A 19 -10.75 0.17 -9.92
C VAL A 19 -12.02 -0.56 -9.54
N THR A 20 -11.89 -1.79 -9.03
CA THR A 20 -12.84 -2.38 -8.12
C THR A 20 -12.72 -1.50 -6.91
N GLY A 21 -13.49 -0.41 -6.93
CA GLY A 21 -13.77 0.37 -5.74
C GLY A 21 -14.15 -0.56 -4.61
N LEU A 22 -13.95 -0.06 -3.39
CA LEU A 22 -14.29 -0.72 -2.14
C LEU A 22 -15.48 -1.65 -2.34
N SER A 23 -15.24 -2.96 -2.33
CA SER A 23 -16.31 -3.93 -2.54
C SER A 23 -17.09 -4.03 -1.24
N VAL A 24 -17.90 -3.00 -0.96
CA VAL A 24 -18.82 -2.99 0.18
C VAL A 24 -19.91 -4.00 -0.14
N GLY A 25 -19.66 -5.24 0.27
CA GLY A 25 -20.52 -6.38 0.04
C GLY A 25 -21.78 -6.38 0.91
N ILE A 26 -22.43 -5.24 1.16
CA ILE A 26 -23.80 -5.15 1.71
C ILE A 26 -24.40 -3.80 1.27
N ALA A 27 -25.70 -3.76 0.93
CA ALA A 27 -26.37 -2.57 0.41
C ALA A 27 -26.18 -1.33 1.32
N PRO A 28 -25.80 -0.16 0.76
CA PRO A 28 -25.66 1.10 1.50
C PRO A 28 -26.90 1.52 2.31
N SER A 29 -28.06 0.94 2.02
CA SER A 29 -29.33 1.28 2.66
C SER A 29 -29.54 0.67 4.06
N SER A 30 -28.52 0.01 4.65
CA SER A 30 -28.68 -0.69 5.94
C SER A 30 -27.53 -0.50 6.93
N ALA A 31 -26.49 0.28 6.62
CA ALA A 31 -25.41 0.59 7.56
C ALA A 31 -25.60 1.98 8.14
N ALA A 32 -25.49 2.12 9.46
CA ALA A 32 -25.42 3.44 10.10
C ALA A 32 -24.03 4.07 9.95
N ILE A 33 -22.96 3.25 9.90
CA ILE A 33 -21.59 3.72 9.74
C ILE A 33 -20.85 2.88 8.69
N ILE A 34 -20.09 3.55 7.82
CA ILE A 34 -19.15 2.93 6.89
C ILE A 34 -17.81 3.68 6.94
N ALA A 35 -16.71 2.94 7.02
CA ALA A 35 -15.36 3.44 6.81
C ALA A 35 -14.62 2.51 5.84
N GLY A 36 -13.87 3.07 4.90
CA GLY A 36 -13.12 2.31 3.90
C GLY A 36 -11.84 3.01 3.49
N SER A 37 -10.74 2.26 3.41
CA SER A 37 -9.44 2.72 2.94
C SER A 37 -8.84 1.68 2.02
N ALA A 38 -8.48 2.06 0.80
CA ALA A 38 -7.83 1.18 -0.16
C ALA A 38 -6.65 1.87 -0.84
N ALA A 39 -5.58 1.12 -1.07
CA ALA A 39 -4.45 1.55 -1.86
C ALA A 39 -4.09 0.49 -2.90
N GLU A 40 -3.87 0.94 -4.13
CA GLU A 40 -3.40 0.12 -5.24
C GLU A 40 -2.11 0.72 -5.79
N VAL A 41 -1.12 -0.13 -6.08
CA VAL A 41 0.11 0.27 -6.75
C VAL A 41 0.44 -0.67 -7.89
N ALA A 42 0.90 -0.09 -9.01
CA ALA A 42 1.51 -0.82 -10.11
C ALA A 42 2.87 -0.19 -10.47
N ILE A 43 3.87 -1.04 -10.70
CA ILE A 43 5.23 -0.68 -11.07
C ILE A 43 5.63 -1.53 -12.28
N TYR A 44 6.06 -0.87 -13.35
CA TYR A 44 6.37 -1.54 -14.62
C TYR A 44 7.42 -0.74 -15.41
N ASN A 45 7.80 -1.23 -16.60
CA ASN A 45 8.83 -0.63 -17.44
C ASN A 45 10.16 -0.40 -16.70
N PHE A 46 10.57 -1.35 -15.87
CA PHE A 46 11.86 -1.30 -15.20
C PHE A 46 13.00 -1.32 -16.24
N SER A 47 14.01 -0.46 -16.05
CA SER A 47 15.22 -0.43 -16.89
C SER A 47 16.08 -1.68 -16.71
N ASP A 48 16.06 -2.26 -15.50
CA ASP A 48 16.92 -3.35 -15.08
C ASP A 48 16.10 -4.47 -14.47
N ARG A 49 16.60 -5.71 -14.59
CA ARG A 49 15.96 -6.87 -13.97
C ARG A 49 16.38 -7.01 -12.50
N PRO A 50 15.44 -7.32 -11.59
CA PRO A 50 15.81 -7.58 -10.21
C PRO A 50 16.58 -8.89 -10.10
N THR A 51 17.58 -8.92 -9.21
CA THR A 51 18.31 -10.11 -8.79
C THR A 51 17.53 -10.93 -7.79
N GLU A 52 16.70 -10.28 -6.97
CA GLU A 52 15.78 -10.89 -6.01
C GLU A 52 14.48 -10.10 -5.98
N THR A 53 13.35 -10.81 -5.83
CA THR A 53 12.03 -10.20 -5.64
C THR A 53 11.37 -10.75 -4.39
N GLY A 54 10.55 -9.94 -3.75
CA GLY A 54 9.79 -10.32 -2.57
C GLY A 54 8.47 -9.56 -2.49
N THR A 55 7.49 -10.18 -1.85
CA THR A 55 6.24 -9.53 -1.48
C THR A 55 5.91 -9.85 -0.03
N SER A 56 5.15 -8.97 0.62
CA SER A 56 4.65 -9.18 1.98
C SER A 56 3.25 -8.61 2.08
N THR A 57 2.35 -9.36 2.70
CA THR A 57 0.99 -8.91 2.99
C THR A 57 0.67 -9.18 4.45
N ASN A 58 -0.09 -8.28 5.07
CA ASN A 58 -0.57 -8.44 6.43
C ASN A 58 -1.98 -7.85 6.53
N THR A 59 -2.85 -8.52 7.27
CA THR A 59 -4.22 -8.08 7.52
C THR A 59 -4.59 -8.32 8.97
N TYR A 60 -5.36 -7.41 9.53
CA TYR A 60 -5.92 -7.50 10.88
C TYR A 60 -7.34 -6.94 10.86
N ALA A 61 -8.25 -7.62 11.54
CA ALA A 61 -9.62 -7.17 11.70
C ALA A 61 -10.11 -7.49 13.11
N GLN A 62 -10.82 -6.55 13.71
CA GLN A 62 -11.37 -6.67 15.05
C GLN A 62 -12.77 -6.08 15.08
N THR A 63 -13.67 -6.79 15.74
CA THR A 63 -15.04 -6.35 15.97
C THR A 63 -15.38 -6.47 17.45
N ILE A 64 -16.08 -5.47 17.97
CA ILE A 64 -16.65 -5.48 19.31
C ILE A 64 -18.10 -4.98 19.15
N ALA A 65 -19.08 -5.79 19.54
CA ALA A 65 -20.49 -5.41 19.47
C ALA A 65 -21.22 -5.86 20.73
N ASN A 66 -21.61 -4.88 21.55
CA ASN A 66 -22.42 -5.09 22.76
C ASN A 66 -23.91 -4.85 22.50
N LYS A 67 -24.21 -3.87 21.64
CA LYS A 67 -25.58 -3.57 21.18
C LYS A 67 -25.52 -3.11 19.72
N GLY A 68 -25.68 -4.01 18.77
CA GLY A 68 -25.57 -3.70 17.34
C GLY A 68 -24.83 -4.78 16.58
N ALA A 69 -24.47 -4.48 15.34
CA ALA A 69 -23.69 -5.33 14.48
C ALA A 69 -22.53 -4.52 13.88
N VAL A 70 -21.37 -5.15 13.76
CA VAL A 70 -20.21 -4.57 13.09
C VAL A 70 -19.46 -5.65 12.33
N ILE A 71 -19.03 -5.30 11.14
CA ILE A 71 -18.23 -6.13 10.24
C ILE A 71 -16.96 -5.34 9.94
N SER A 72 -15.82 -5.96 10.20
CA SER A 72 -14.51 -5.43 9.82
C SER A 72 -13.85 -6.43 8.89
N ALA A 73 -13.37 -5.96 7.75
CA ALA A 73 -12.71 -6.78 6.75
C ALA A 73 -11.42 -6.10 6.27
N ALA A 74 -10.36 -6.89 6.15
CA ALA A 74 -9.07 -6.44 5.65
C ALA A 74 -8.58 -7.43 4.58
N ASN A 75 -8.14 -6.90 3.45
CA ASN A 75 -7.63 -7.66 2.31
C ASN A 75 -6.29 -7.07 1.87
N ALA A 76 -5.34 -7.94 1.50
CA ALA A 76 -4.05 -7.52 0.98
C ALA A 76 -3.53 -8.56 -0.02
N ASN A 77 -3.16 -8.11 -1.21
CA ASN A 77 -2.59 -8.93 -2.27
C ASN A 77 -1.36 -8.24 -2.83
N ALA A 78 -0.31 -8.99 -3.15
CA ALA A 78 0.89 -8.45 -3.78
C ALA A 78 1.52 -9.51 -4.69
N PHE A 79 2.01 -9.07 -5.85
CA PHE A 79 2.78 -9.92 -6.73
C PHE A 79 3.95 -9.15 -7.37
N PHE A 80 5.01 -9.89 -7.66
CA PHE A 80 6.14 -9.42 -8.45
C PHE A 80 6.44 -10.47 -9.51
N LEU A 81 6.08 -10.17 -10.75
CA LEU A 81 6.38 -10.99 -11.91
C LEU A 81 7.70 -10.55 -12.52
N SER A 82 8.73 -11.39 -12.42
CA SER A 82 10.03 -11.20 -13.06
C SER A 82 10.36 -12.44 -13.89
N ASN A 83 10.14 -12.37 -15.20
CA ASN A 83 10.49 -13.45 -16.13
C ASN A 83 11.11 -12.88 -17.42
N CYS A 84 11.44 -13.76 -18.37
CA CYS A 84 12.11 -13.37 -19.61
C CYS A 84 11.28 -12.43 -20.51
N GLN A 85 9.96 -12.36 -20.31
CA GLN A 85 9.01 -11.65 -21.17
C GLN A 85 8.39 -10.43 -20.49
N GLN A 86 8.26 -10.45 -19.16
CA GLN A 86 7.52 -9.46 -18.41
C GLN A 86 8.21 -9.12 -17.08
N LEU A 87 8.20 -7.83 -16.76
CA LEU A 87 8.66 -7.31 -15.49
C LEU A 87 7.63 -6.31 -14.96
N LEU A 88 6.83 -6.76 -13.99
CA LEU A 88 5.68 -6.05 -13.44
C LEU A 88 5.57 -6.41 -11.96
N ALA A 89 5.32 -5.41 -11.13
CA ALA A 89 4.96 -5.61 -9.75
C ALA A 89 3.71 -4.79 -9.43
N ALA A 90 2.78 -5.37 -8.68
CA ALA A 90 1.61 -4.65 -8.24
C ALA A 90 1.07 -5.22 -6.94
N ASN A 91 0.33 -4.40 -6.21
CA ASN A 91 -0.32 -4.80 -4.98
C ASN A 91 -1.60 -3.99 -4.73
N LEU A 92 -2.36 -4.50 -3.77
CA LEU A 92 -3.60 -3.94 -3.26
C LEU A 92 -3.61 -4.16 -1.76
N SER A 93 -3.96 -3.14 -0.99
CA SER A 93 -4.43 -3.31 0.39
C SER A 93 -5.73 -2.54 0.59
N GLU A 94 -6.68 -3.18 1.25
CA GLU A 94 -8.05 -2.68 1.47
C GLU A 94 -8.46 -2.97 2.91
N SER A 95 -9.08 -2.00 3.56
CA SER A 95 -9.63 -2.09 4.91
C SER A 95 -11.02 -1.47 4.92
N THR A 96 -12.02 -2.21 5.41
CA THR A 96 -13.40 -1.74 5.50
C THR A 96 -14.00 -2.07 6.85
N VAL A 97 -14.84 -1.16 7.34
CA VAL A 97 -15.67 -1.37 8.52
C VAL A 97 -17.08 -0.88 8.21
N GLN A 98 -18.06 -1.71 8.53
CA GLN A 98 -19.48 -1.39 8.42
C GLN A 98 -20.17 -1.73 9.73
N GLY A 99 -21.04 -0.85 10.22
CA GLY A 99 -21.78 -1.11 11.44
C GLY A 99 -23.19 -0.53 11.46
N ASP A 100 -24.01 -1.10 12.33
CA ASP A 100 -25.40 -0.72 12.58
C ASP A 100 -25.77 -0.98 14.05
N GLY A 101 -26.68 -0.19 14.61
CA GLY A 101 -27.00 -0.18 16.03
C GLY A 101 -26.10 0.72 16.86
N SER A 102 -25.94 0.43 18.15
CA SER A 102 -25.56 1.47 19.12
C SER A 102 -24.45 1.20 20.12
N LYS A 103 -23.70 0.11 20.19
CA LYS A 103 -22.52 0.01 21.07
C LYS A 103 -21.56 -0.95 20.43
N TYR A 104 -20.84 -0.45 19.44
CA TYR A 104 -19.90 -1.25 18.70
C TYR A 104 -18.67 -0.44 18.31
N SER A 105 -17.59 -1.18 18.07
CA SER A 105 -16.37 -0.68 17.46
C SER A 105 -15.86 -1.71 16.47
N GLY A 106 -15.39 -1.24 15.33
CA GLY A 106 -14.71 -2.06 14.34
C GLY A 106 -13.41 -1.41 13.91
N LEU A 107 -12.40 -2.24 13.69
CA LEU A 107 -11.08 -1.87 13.20
C LEU A 107 -10.67 -2.87 12.12
N ALA A 108 -10.25 -2.37 10.97
CA ALA A 108 -9.62 -3.14 9.92
C ALA A 108 -8.30 -2.47 9.54
N GLU A 109 -7.24 -3.26 9.45
CA GLU A 109 -5.92 -2.82 9.00
C GLU A 109 -5.40 -3.78 7.93
N SER A 110 -4.82 -3.23 6.87
CA SER A 110 -4.19 -4.01 5.81
C SER A 110 -2.91 -3.34 5.34
N GLN A 111 -1.98 -4.18 4.90
CA GLN A 111 -0.69 -3.76 4.38
C GLN A 111 -0.30 -4.67 3.22
N ALA A 112 0.21 -4.08 2.15
CA ALA A 112 0.89 -4.81 1.09
C ALA A 112 2.23 -4.15 0.76
N ALA A 113 3.22 -4.96 0.42
CA ALA A 113 4.56 -4.49 0.11
C ALA A 113 5.19 -5.30 -1.03
N ILE A 114 6.01 -4.61 -1.81
CA ILE A 114 6.79 -5.13 -2.93
C ILE A 114 8.26 -4.78 -2.67
N ILE A 115 9.14 -5.76 -2.88
CA ILE A 115 10.59 -5.61 -2.72
C ILE A 115 11.25 -6.10 -4.01
N GLY A 116 12.14 -5.29 -4.57
CA GLY A 116 13.00 -5.67 -5.68
C GLY A 116 14.43 -5.24 -5.42
N ASP A 117 15.37 -6.18 -5.49
CA ASP A 117 16.80 -5.92 -5.39
C ASP A 117 17.42 -5.89 -6.78
N PHE A 118 18.30 -4.92 -7.04
CA PHE A 118 18.91 -4.70 -8.35
C PHE A 118 20.42 -4.52 -8.19
N SER A 119 21.19 -5.07 -9.13
CA SER A 119 22.63 -4.86 -9.23
C SER A 119 22.91 -4.09 -10.50
N LEU A 120 23.37 -2.84 -10.35
CA LEU A 120 23.64 -1.95 -11.47
C LEU A 120 25.13 -1.87 -11.77
N ASP A 121 25.44 -1.84 -13.05
CA ASP A 121 26.77 -1.49 -13.54
C ASP A 121 27.03 0.02 -13.41
N THR A 122 28.29 0.39 -13.65
CA THR A 122 28.74 1.78 -13.62
C THR A 122 28.12 2.59 -14.76
N LYS A 123 27.66 3.82 -14.47
CA LYS A 123 27.02 4.75 -15.43
C LYS A 123 25.68 4.25 -15.97
N THR A 124 25.01 3.37 -15.25
CA THR A 124 23.68 2.88 -15.61
C THR A 124 22.60 3.79 -15.04
N THR A 125 21.54 4.02 -15.83
CA THR A 125 20.33 4.70 -15.37
C THR A 125 19.31 3.67 -14.94
N PHE A 126 18.93 3.72 -13.66
CA PHE A 126 17.83 2.94 -13.13
C PHE A 126 16.54 3.74 -13.23
N SER A 127 15.50 3.13 -13.82
CA SER A 127 14.19 3.74 -13.94
C SER A 127 13.04 2.73 -13.89
N PHE A 128 11.86 3.23 -13.56
CA PHE A 128 10.59 2.50 -13.64
C PHE A 128 9.43 3.47 -13.74
N THR A 129 8.32 3.02 -14.32
CA THR A 129 7.04 3.73 -14.28
C THR A 129 6.23 3.25 -13.09
N PHE A 130 5.50 4.17 -12.44
CA PHE A 130 4.60 3.84 -11.33
C PHE A 130 3.22 4.46 -11.51
N GLN A 131 2.21 3.76 -11.00
CA GLN A 131 0.85 4.25 -10.82
C GLN A 131 0.39 3.91 -9.41
N THR A 132 -0.32 4.83 -8.77
CA THR A 132 -0.85 4.67 -7.42
C THR A 132 -2.28 5.19 -7.34
N VAL A 133 -3.13 4.51 -6.61
CA VAL A 133 -4.46 4.98 -6.20
C VAL A 133 -4.55 4.88 -4.69
N LEU A 134 -4.97 5.96 -4.03
CA LEU A 134 -5.40 5.97 -2.64
C LEU A 134 -6.87 6.38 -2.58
N HIS A 135 -7.75 5.49 -2.13
CA HIS A 135 -9.19 5.70 -2.01
C HIS A 135 -9.60 5.63 -0.55
N LEU A 136 -10.18 6.73 -0.06
CA LEU A 136 -10.68 6.86 1.31
C LEU A 136 -12.18 7.18 1.26
N PHE A 137 -12.94 6.55 2.15
CA PHE A 137 -14.39 6.71 2.23
C PHE A 137 -14.85 6.68 3.69
N THR A 138 -15.75 7.59 4.05
CA THR A 138 -16.46 7.57 5.33
C THR A 138 -17.91 7.99 5.14
N SER A 139 -18.84 7.33 5.80
CA SER A 139 -20.25 7.73 5.89
C SER A 139 -20.80 7.43 7.28
N VAL A 140 -21.61 8.33 7.81
CA VAL A 140 -22.32 8.19 9.09
C VAL A 140 -23.74 8.75 8.97
N ASP A 141 -24.70 8.12 9.62
CA ASP A 141 -26.08 8.62 9.67
C ASP A 141 -26.23 9.70 10.75
N HIS A 142 -25.61 9.50 11.92
CA HIS A 142 -25.71 10.36 13.09
C HIS A 142 -24.33 10.93 13.50
N PRO A 143 -23.84 12.01 12.88
CA PRO A 143 -22.48 12.52 13.08
C PRO A 143 -22.18 13.03 14.51
N GLN A 144 -23.20 13.16 15.36
CA GLN A 144 -23.06 13.51 16.78
C GLN A 144 -22.72 12.31 17.67
N SER A 145 -23.09 11.09 17.26
CA SER A 145 -22.95 9.85 18.04
C SER A 145 -22.15 8.77 17.30
N GLU A 146 -21.78 9.01 16.06
CA GLU A 146 -21.12 8.04 15.19
C GLU A 146 -19.82 8.61 14.64
N ARG A 147 -18.77 7.79 14.67
CA ARG A 147 -17.44 8.15 14.18
C ARG A 147 -16.98 7.13 13.16
N ALA A 148 -16.53 7.63 12.01
CA ALA A 148 -15.87 6.85 10.99
C ALA A 148 -14.52 7.51 10.67
N SER A 149 -13.47 6.70 10.54
CA SER A 149 -12.19 7.15 10.01
C SER A 149 -11.59 6.16 9.02
N ALA A 150 -11.00 6.68 7.96
CA ALA A 150 -10.27 5.93 6.94
C ALA A 150 -8.92 6.59 6.75
N ARG A 151 -7.83 5.83 6.85
CA ARG A 151 -6.47 6.35 6.72
C ARG A 151 -5.67 5.41 5.86
N GLY A 152 -4.89 5.95 4.93
CA GLY A 152 -4.00 5.13 4.14
C GLY A 152 -2.77 5.89 3.67
N ASN A 153 -1.73 5.14 3.35
CA ASN A 153 -0.50 5.67 2.80
C ASN A 153 0.14 4.71 1.82
N ILE A 154 0.89 5.27 0.88
CA ILE A 154 1.69 4.60 -0.14
C ILE A 154 3.09 5.20 -0.05
N SER A 155 4.11 4.35 -0.05
CA SER A 155 5.50 4.78 0.07
C SER A 155 6.39 3.96 -0.84
N PHE A 156 7.29 4.64 -1.55
CA PHE A 156 8.42 4.04 -2.27
C PHE A 156 9.70 4.50 -1.60
N LEU A 157 10.62 3.57 -1.41
CA LEU A 157 11.94 3.81 -0.85
C LEU A 157 12.96 3.15 -1.77
N LEU A 158 13.97 3.92 -2.20
CA LEU A 158 15.12 3.38 -2.89
C LEU A 158 16.32 3.43 -1.97
N ILE A 159 16.92 2.28 -1.70
CA ILE A 159 17.97 2.11 -0.70
C ILE A 159 19.21 1.53 -1.38
N ASP A 160 20.37 2.11 -1.15
CA ASP A 160 21.65 1.43 -1.45
C ASP A 160 21.87 0.35 -0.40
N THR A 161 21.93 -0.91 -0.81
CA THR A 161 22.03 -2.06 0.11
C THR A 161 23.43 -2.29 0.67
N VAL A 162 24.47 -1.70 0.06
CA VAL A 162 25.84 -1.78 0.55
C VAL A 162 26.08 -0.74 1.64
N SER A 163 25.72 0.51 1.37
CA SER A 163 25.88 1.61 2.33
C SER A 163 24.71 1.72 3.32
N ASN A 164 23.57 1.10 3.00
CA ASN A 164 22.32 1.14 3.76
C ASN A 164 21.75 2.56 3.92
N ILE A 165 21.90 3.37 2.86
CA ILE A 165 21.46 4.77 2.81
C ILE A 165 20.18 4.86 1.98
N LEU A 166 19.19 5.61 2.49
CA LEU A 166 18.02 6.01 1.71
C LEU A 166 18.45 7.02 0.65
N LEU A 167 18.29 6.64 -0.61
CA LEU A 167 18.68 7.44 -1.76
C LEU A 167 17.57 8.37 -2.22
N ASP A 168 16.36 7.83 -2.34
CA ASP A 168 15.19 8.53 -2.84
C ASP A 168 13.92 7.97 -2.20
N SER A 169 12.88 8.80 -2.10
CA SER A 169 11.58 8.37 -1.59
C SER A 169 10.43 9.06 -2.30
N PHE A 170 9.28 8.40 -2.31
CA PHE A 170 7.98 8.97 -2.65
C PHE A 170 7.00 8.57 -1.55
N GLN A 171 6.15 9.49 -1.12
CA GLN A 171 5.14 9.27 -0.09
C GLN A 171 3.85 9.99 -0.46
N LEU A 172 2.75 9.24 -0.47
CA LEU A 172 1.39 9.72 -0.57
C LEU A 172 0.63 9.18 0.64
N GLY A 173 -0.03 10.03 1.41
CA GLY A 173 -0.82 9.59 2.54
C GLY A 173 -1.99 10.50 2.81
N GLY A 174 -3.07 9.95 3.33
CA GLY A 174 -4.26 10.72 3.65
C GLY A 174 -5.07 10.11 4.78
N GLY A 175 -5.92 10.95 5.36
CA GLY A 175 -6.89 10.58 6.37
C GLY A 175 -8.22 11.27 6.11
N LEU A 176 -9.29 10.48 6.15
CA LEU A 176 -10.65 10.94 6.03
C LEU A 176 -11.42 10.59 7.30
N TYR A 177 -12.24 11.52 7.76
CA TYR A 177 -12.88 11.43 9.06
C TYR A 177 -14.29 12.00 8.97
N SER A 178 -15.28 11.35 9.58
CA SER A 178 -16.63 11.91 9.65
C SER A 178 -16.66 13.20 10.48
N PHE A 179 -15.83 13.27 11.53
CA PHE A 179 -15.88 14.29 12.58
C PHE A 179 -14.81 15.41 12.48
N LYS A 180 -13.88 15.35 11.53
CA LYS A 180 -12.88 16.41 11.31
C LYS A 180 -12.58 16.61 9.82
N HIS A 181 -11.75 17.61 9.53
CA HIS A 181 -11.28 17.86 8.17
C HIS A 181 -10.36 16.74 7.69
N PRO A 182 -10.37 16.46 6.37
CA PRO A 182 -9.42 15.52 5.77
C PRO A 182 -7.98 16.01 5.95
N ASP A 183 -7.06 15.07 5.97
CA ASP A 183 -5.62 15.29 5.96
C ASP A 183 -5.05 14.63 4.70
N LEU A 184 -4.16 15.32 4.00
CA LEU A 184 -3.47 14.80 2.82
C LEU A 184 -2.03 15.28 2.84
N SER A 185 -1.12 14.34 2.61
CA SER A 185 0.32 14.57 2.55
C SER A 185 0.87 13.94 1.27
N PHE A 186 1.76 14.70 0.62
CA PHE A 186 2.41 14.27 -0.61
C PHE A 186 3.83 14.80 -0.63
N SER A 187 4.81 13.91 -0.79
CA SER A 187 6.23 14.29 -0.83
C SER A 187 7.04 13.31 -1.68
N TYR A 188 8.04 13.80 -2.41
CA TYR A 188 8.88 12.95 -3.25
C TYR A 188 10.24 13.58 -3.52
N SER A 189 11.25 12.75 -3.74
CA SER A 189 12.59 13.16 -4.17
C SER A 189 12.59 13.60 -5.64
N ASN A 190 13.55 14.44 -6.03
CA ASN A 190 13.68 14.96 -7.41
C ASN A 190 13.76 13.89 -8.51
N SER A 191 14.21 12.67 -8.17
CA SER A 191 14.28 11.55 -9.11
C SER A 191 12.91 10.91 -9.40
N PHE A 192 11.91 11.14 -8.55
CA PHE A 192 10.51 10.84 -8.88
C PHE A 192 9.91 12.01 -9.65
N LYS A 193 9.34 11.72 -10.82
CA LYS A 193 8.74 12.68 -11.73
C LYS A 193 7.27 12.31 -11.97
N PRO A 194 6.37 12.65 -11.03
CA PRO A 194 4.93 12.52 -11.27
C PRO A 194 4.52 13.31 -12.51
N THR A 195 3.89 12.65 -13.47
CA THR A 195 3.34 13.29 -14.68
C THR A 195 1.86 13.62 -14.52
N THR A 196 1.18 12.93 -13.61
CA THR A 196 -0.23 13.14 -13.31
C THR A 196 -0.44 13.00 -11.82
N ILE A 197 -1.14 13.96 -11.23
CA ILE A 197 -1.64 13.93 -9.86
C ILE A 197 -3.07 14.43 -9.94
N ASN A 198 -4.03 13.53 -9.75
CA ASN A 198 -5.44 13.86 -9.71
C ASN A 198 -5.93 13.66 -8.28
N PHE A 199 -6.60 14.69 -7.78
CA PHE A 199 -7.21 14.68 -6.46
C PHE A 199 -8.69 14.97 -6.64
N ASP A 200 -9.50 13.98 -6.31
CA ASP A 200 -10.95 14.11 -6.27
C ASP A 200 -11.41 14.02 -4.82
N PHE A 201 -12.22 14.99 -4.42
CA PHE A 201 -12.83 15.02 -3.09
C PHE A 201 -14.30 15.34 -3.23
N LEU A 202 -15.13 14.49 -2.63
CA LEU A 202 -16.57 14.63 -2.60
C LEU A 202 -17.03 14.64 -1.14
N ALA A 203 -17.90 15.59 -0.82
CA ALA A 203 -18.59 15.65 0.46
C ALA A 203 -20.07 15.94 0.20
N GLU A 204 -20.92 14.96 0.49
CA GLU A 204 -22.37 15.06 0.32
C GLU A 204 -23.05 14.57 1.60
N GLY A 205 -23.73 15.49 2.29
CA GLY A 205 -24.26 15.23 3.63
C GLY A 205 -23.16 14.82 4.60
N ASN A 206 -23.30 13.62 5.17
CA ASN A 206 -22.32 13.04 6.09
C ASN A 206 -21.35 12.06 5.41
N THR A 207 -21.51 11.86 4.10
CA THR A 207 -20.61 11.05 3.29
C THR A 207 -19.43 11.89 2.83
N LYS A 208 -18.23 11.36 2.96
CA LYS A 208 -17.01 11.93 2.40
C LYS A 208 -16.26 10.86 1.65
N GLU A 209 -15.67 11.25 0.52
CA GLU A 209 -14.85 10.40 -0.33
C GLU A 209 -13.64 11.19 -0.82
N SER A 210 -12.48 10.54 -0.84
CA SER A 210 -11.26 11.10 -1.42
C SER A 210 -10.58 10.04 -2.26
N VAL A 211 -10.27 10.39 -3.51
CA VAL A 211 -9.50 9.55 -4.43
C VAL A 211 -8.29 10.33 -4.87
N VAL A 212 -7.10 9.78 -4.64
CA VAL A 212 -5.84 10.34 -5.11
C VAL A 212 -5.19 9.37 -6.07
N TYR A 213 -5.15 9.76 -7.34
CA TYR A 213 -4.43 9.03 -8.38
C TYR A 213 -3.12 9.76 -8.69
N THR A 214 -2.01 9.02 -8.70
CA THR A 214 -0.73 9.53 -9.15
C THR A 214 -0.11 8.58 -10.15
N SER A 215 0.53 9.10 -11.19
CA SER A 215 1.39 8.32 -12.06
C SER A 215 2.62 9.11 -12.47
N GLY A 216 3.70 8.40 -12.78
CA GLY A 216 4.94 9.03 -13.23
C GLY A 216 6.07 8.04 -13.41
N GLU A 217 7.28 8.58 -13.43
CA GLU A 217 8.51 7.82 -13.61
C GLU A 217 9.48 8.10 -12.46
N TYR A 218 10.18 7.07 -11.98
CA TYR A 218 11.43 7.24 -11.26
C TYR A 218 12.59 7.10 -12.23
N SER A 219 13.60 7.98 -12.15
CA SER A 219 14.82 7.86 -12.97
C SER A 219 16.04 8.48 -12.29
N ARG A 220 17.14 7.71 -12.20
CA ARG A 220 18.42 8.16 -11.65
C ARG A 220 19.60 7.43 -12.29
N THR A 221 20.64 8.19 -12.65
CA THR A 221 21.92 7.66 -13.13
C THR A 221 22.89 7.48 -11.98
N PHE A 222 23.59 6.35 -11.96
CA PHE A 222 24.58 5.99 -10.95
C PHE A 222 25.98 6.00 -11.54
N ASP A 223 26.87 6.85 -11.00
CA ASP A 223 28.25 7.00 -11.51
C ASP A 223 29.19 5.85 -11.15
N SER A 224 28.73 4.93 -10.30
CA SER A 224 29.44 3.73 -9.87
C SER A 224 28.51 2.53 -9.82
N ALA A 225 29.07 1.32 -9.92
CA ALA A 225 28.31 0.10 -9.67
C ALA A 225 27.61 0.17 -8.30
N THR A 226 26.32 -0.13 -8.27
CA THR A 226 25.45 0.12 -7.10
C THR A 226 24.46 -1.03 -6.92
N ASN A 227 24.27 -1.49 -5.69
CA ASN A 227 23.22 -2.45 -5.36
C ASN A 227 22.05 -1.71 -4.73
N LEU A 228 20.89 -1.79 -5.37
CA LEU A 228 19.69 -1.09 -4.94
C LEU A 228 18.66 -2.07 -4.39
N ARG A 229 17.87 -1.57 -3.46
CA ARG A 229 16.59 -2.16 -3.06
C ARG A 229 15.50 -1.14 -3.24
N LEU A 230 14.53 -1.46 -4.09
CA LEU A 230 13.25 -0.79 -4.15
C LEU A 230 12.31 -1.47 -3.14
N VAL A 231 11.78 -0.68 -2.21
CA VAL A 231 10.70 -1.10 -1.32
C VAL A 231 9.50 -0.22 -1.60
N GLU A 232 8.39 -0.82 -2.00
CA GLU A 232 7.09 -0.18 -1.98
C GLU A 232 6.26 -0.78 -0.85
N VAL A 233 5.57 0.08 -0.10
CA VAL A 233 4.65 -0.32 0.97
C VAL A 233 3.43 0.58 0.92
N ASN A 234 2.26 -0.03 1.00
CA ASN A 234 1.03 0.66 1.33
C ASN A 234 0.37 0.07 2.59
N ASN A 235 -0.27 0.94 3.36
CA ASN A 235 -1.04 0.58 4.54
C ASN A 235 -2.39 1.28 4.48
N ASN A 236 -3.41 0.59 4.97
CA ASN A 236 -4.77 1.08 5.04
C ASN A 236 -5.38 0.71 6.39
N ILE A 237 -6.15 1.63 6.95
CA ILE A 237 -6.85 1.50 8.22
C ILE A 237 -8.25 2.05 8.04
N ALA A 238 -9.25 1.29 8.50
CA ALA A 238 -10.63 1.72 8.62
C ALA A 238 -11.13 1.48 10.04
N GLU A 239 -11.82 2.47 10.60
CA GLU A 239 -12.36 2.43 11.96
C GLU A 239 -13.80 2.97 11.94
N ALA A 240 -14.68 2.30 12.68
CA ALA A 240 -16.03 2.78 12.94
C ALA A 240 -16.40 2.56 14.41
N GLU A 241 -17.09 3.52 15.00
CA GLU A 241 -17.53 3.48 16.38
C GLU A 241 -18.89 4.18 16.53
N ALA A 242 -19.84 3.47 17.15
CA ALA A 242 -21.15 4.03 17.53
C ALA A 242 -21.23 4.22 19.05
N GLU A 243 -21.75 5.38 19.46
CA GLU A 243 -21.76 5.87 20.84
C GLU A 243 -20.35 5.81 21.47
N PRO A 244 -19.35 6.53 20.93
CA PRO A 244 -18.00 6.50 21.45
C PRO A 244 -17.98 6.90 22.93
N GLU A 245 -17.74 5.93 23.80
CA GLU A 245 -17.36 6.22 25.18
C GLU A 245 -15.96 6.87 25.09
N ALA A 246 -15.67 7.91 25.88
CA ALA A 246 -14.41 8.65 25.74
C ALA A 246 -13.20 7.72 25.98
N VAL A 247 -12.58 7.23 24.90
CA VAL A 247 -11.39 6.35 24.95
C VAL A 247 -10.23 7.01 24.19
N PRO A 248 -8.98 6.91 24.69
CA PRO A 248 -7.82 7.62 24.12
C PRO A 248 -7.43 7.11 22.73
N GLU A 249 -6.85 8.01 21.92
CA GLU A 249 -6.44 7.75 20.52
C GLU A 249 -5.57 6.48 20.37
N ALA A 250 -5.87 5.69 19.33
CA ALA A 250 -5.08 4.52 18.95
C ALA A 250 -3.64 4.92 18.63
N SER A 251 -2.68 4.39 19.39
CA SER A 251 -1.25 4.58 19.16
C SER A 251 -0.83 3.82 17.89
N THR A 252 -0.48 4.56 16.84
CA THR A 252 0.13 4.08 15.59
C THR A 252 1.53 3.50 15.85
N ILE A 253 1.59 2.24 16.34
CA ILE A 253 2.86 1.52 16.56
C ILE A 253 3.19 0.56 15.40
N LEU A 254 2.20 0.15 14.59
CA LEU A 254 2.43 -0.82 13.51
C LEU A 254 3.24 -0.27 12.32
N GLY A 255 3.19 1.03 12.05
CA GLY A 255 3.95 1.63 10.94
C GLY A 255 5.47 1.70 11.17
N SER A 256 5.93 1.75 12.42
CA SER A 256 7.34 2.02 12.76
C SER A 256 8.21 0.76 12.90
N ALA A 257 7.61 -0.40 13.16
CA ALA A 257 8.37 -1.63 13.48
C ALA A 257 9.08 -2.23 12.25
N ILE A 258 8.55 -2.02 11.03
CA ILE A 258 9.11 -2.58 9.80
C ILE A 258 10.32 -1.76 9.30
N PHE A 259 10.39 -0.47 9.62
CA PHE A 259 11.57 0.36 9.31
C PHE A 259 12.85 -0.13 10.00
N LEU A 260 12.74 -0.81 11.14
CA LEU A 260 13.90 -1.37 11.85
C LEU A 260 14.22 -2.82 11.43
N GLY A 261 13.22 -3.63 11.06
CA GLY A 261 13.41 -5.05 10.74
C GLY A 261 14.28 -5.30 9.51
N PHE A 262 14.14 -4.48 8.47
CA PHE A 262 14.91 -4.63 7.23
C PHE A 262 16.35 -4.11 7.34
N LEU A 263 16.64 -3.18 8.25
CA LEU A 263 18.00 -2.71 8.54
C LEU A 263 18.83 -3.75 9.31
N VAL A 264 18.19 -4.67 10.05
CA VAL A 264 18.88 -5.63 10.93
C VAL A 264 19.31 -6.91 10.20
N LYS A 265 18.63 -7.34 9.13
CA LYS A 265 19.02 -8.55 8.39
C LYS A 265 20.36 -8.40 7.65
N GLY A 266 20.78 -7.20 7.27
CA GLY A 266 22.09 -6.96 6.63
C GLY A 266 23.30 -7.20 7.56
N LYS A 267 23.18 -6.85 8.86
CA LYS A 267 24.28 -7.04 9.82
C LYS A 267 24.54 -8.50 10.18
N LYS A 268 23.52 -9.36 10.16
CA LYS A 268 23.68 -10.79 10.53
C LYS A 268 24.39 -11.61 9.44
N LEU A 269 24.34 -11.18 8.18
CA LEU A 269 25.05 -11.83 7.09
C LEU A 269 26.54 -11.44 7.05
N GLN A 270 26.86 -10.18 7.34
CA GLN A 270 28.26 -9.71 7.41
C GLN A 270 29.06 -10.37 8.54
N ASN A 271 28.44 -10.61 9.70
CA ASN A 271 29.11 -11.28 10.83
C ASN A 271 29.40 -12.77 10.57
N LYS A 272 28.60 -13.46 9.75
CA LYS A 272 28.87 -14.85 9.36
C LYS A 272 29.99 -14.96 8.32
N LEU A 273 30.13 -13.96 7.44
CA LEU A 273 31.19 -13.94 6.41
C LEU A 273 32.56 -13.53 6.99
N SER A 274 32.59 -12.71 8.05
CA SER A 274 33.84 -12.36 8.75
C SER A 274 34.38 -13.50 9.61
N GLU A 275 33.52 -14.30 10.25
CA GLU A 275 33.94 -15.50 10.99
C GLU A 275 34.57 -16.58 10.08
N ILE A 276 34.12 -16.70 8.84
CA ILE A 276 34.66 -17.69 7.88
C ILE A 276 36.03 -17.24 7.34
N LYS A 277 36.26 -15.93 7.14
CA LYS A 277 37.58 -15.40 6.72
C LYS A 277 38.63 -15.38 7.83
N SER A 278 38.22 -15.50 9.10
CA SER A 278 39.14 -15.58 10.25
C SER A 278 39.68 -17.00 10.51
N LYS A 279 39.20 -18.01 9.78
CA LYS A 279 39.56 -19.43 9.97
C LYS A 279 40.24 -20.08 8.76
N VAL A 280 40.72 -19.29 7.80
CA VAL A 280 41.55 -19.74 6.67
C VAL A 280 42.88 -19.03 6.71
#